data_AF-A0A5W2GYG1-F1
#
_entry.id   AF-A0A5W2GYG1-F1
#
_cell.length_a   1.000
_cell.length_b   1.000
_cell.length_c   1.000
_cell.angle_alpha   90.00
_cell.angle_beta   90.00
_cell.angle_gamma   90.00
#
_symmetry.space_group_name_H-M   'P 1'
#
loop_
_entity.id
_entity.type
_entity.pdbx_description
1 polymer ?
#
loop_
_entity_poly.entity_id
_entity_poly.type
_entity_poly.pdbx_seq_one_letter_code
_entity_poly.pdbx_strand_id
1 'polypeptide(L)'
;MQPTNTALMVNNAMHPKGRIDVVPAFRAIERIYSVTIHATHTGIKVSSATNHRVTFYQSGDPAIAKHGEARGADECTAMRMYIVKFLDWAMTNMPCPEVQNVVVEVAGGRH
;
A
#
# COMPACT_ATOMS: atom_id res chain seq x y z
N MET A 1 -26.92 -3.04 -5.08
CA MET A 1 -25.77 -2.95 -4.16
C MET A 1 -24.68 -2.17 -4.86
N GLN A 2 -24.26 -1.02 -4.32
CA GLN A 2 -23.07 -0.34 -4.81
C GLN A 2 -21.82 -1.06 -4.26
N PRO A 3 -20.77 -1.27 -5.07
CA PRO A 3 -19.52 -1.84 -4.59
C PRO A 3 -18.90 -0.91 -3.54
N THR A 4 -18.32 -1.49 -2.48
CA THR A 4 -17.59 -0.71 -1.47
C THR A 4 -16.32 -0.10 -2.07
N ASN A 5 -15.81 0.98 -1.49
CA ASN A 5 -14.55 1.60 -1.93
C ASN A 5 -13.41 0.58 -1.94
N THR A 6 -13.34 -0.32 -0.94
CA THR A 6 -12.38 -1.43 -0.90
C THR A 6 -12.53 -2.39 -2.09
N ALA A 7 -13.76 -2.74 -2.49
CA ALA A 7 -14.00 -3.60 -3.65
C ALA A 7 -13.59 -2.92 -4.97
N LEU A 8 -13.84 -1.61 -5.10
CA LEU A 8 -13.38 -0.82 -6.25
C LEU A 8 -11.85 -0.73 -6.30
N MET A 9 -11.20 -0.50 -5.17
CA MET A 9 -9.74 -0.44 -5.09
C MET A 9 -9.08 -1.76 -5.47
N VAL A 10 -9.61 -2.89 -4.98
CA VAL A 10 -9.12 -4.22 -5.33
C VAL A 10 -9.30 -4.48 -6.83
N ASN A 11 -10.48 -4.19 -7.37
CA ASN A 11 -10.75 -4.39 -8.80
C ASN A 11 -9.82 -3.54 -9.70
N ASN A 12 -9.59 -2.28 -9.33
CA ASN A 12 -8.70 -1.39 -10.08
C ASN A 12 -7.22 -1.73 -9.90
N ALA A 13 -6.82 -2.33 -8.77
CA ALA A 13 -5.46 -2.85 -8.59
C ALA A 13 -5.17 -4.08 -9.46
N MET A 14 -6.18 -4.93 -9.67
CA MET A 14 -6.13 -6.09 -10.58
C MET A 14 -6.19 -5.67 -12.06
N HIS A 15 -6.89 -4.58 -12.36
CA HIS A 15 -7.04 -4.03 -13.71
C HIS A 15 -6.67 -2.54 -13.76
N PRO A 16 -5.37 -2.20 -13.66
CA PRO A 16 -4.95 -0.81 -13.61
C PRO A 16 -5.27 -0.12 -14.94
N LYS A 17 -6.09 0.94 -14.86
CA LYS A 17 -6.37 1.82 -16.00
C LYS A 17 -5.23 2.82 -16.30
N GLY A 18 -4.21 2.86 -15.45
CA GLY A 18 -3.06 3.76 -15.53
C GLY A 18 -1.98 3.44 -14.49
N ARG A 19 -0.88 4.20 -14.50
CA ARG A 19 0.14 4.16 -13.44
C ARG A 19 -0.41 4.88 -12.21
N ILE A 20 -0.51 4.17 -11.09
CA ILE A 20 -0.80 4.75 -9.77
C ILE A 20 0.55 5.01 -9.10
N ASP A 21 0.82 6.26 -8.73
CA ASP A 21 2.02 6.61 -7.97
C ASP A 21 1.73 6.66 -6.47
N VAL A 22 2.18 5.62 -5.76
CA VAL A 22 1.98 5.48 -4.30
C VAL A 22 3.15 6.05 -3.49
N VAL A 23 4.24 6.46 -4.16
CA VAL A 23 5.46 6.94 -3.50
C VAL A 23 5.20 8.19 -2.63
N PRO A 24 4.40 9.18 -3.06
CA PRO A 24 4.10 10.35 -2.22
C PRO A 24 3.40 9.97 -0.92
N ALA A 25 2.44 9.04 -0.96
CA ALA A 25 1.74 8.55 0.22
C ALA A 25 2.70 7.83 1.18
N PHE A 26 3.58 6.98 0.67
CA PHE A 26 4.53 6.24 1.50
C PHE A 26 5.49 7.20 2.22
N ARG A 27 6.08 8.15 1.48
CA ARG A 27 6.97 9.15 2.06
C ARG A 27 6.27 10.03 3.10
N ALA A 28 5.01 10.39 2.85
CA ALA A 28 4.23 11.16 3.82
C ALA A 28 4.02 10.36 5.12
N ILE A 29 3.64 9.08 5.02
CA ILE A 29 3.45 8.21 6.18
C ILE A 29 4.77 8.06 6.97
N GLU A 30 5.87 7.72 6.29
CA GLU A 30 7.18 7.54 6.92
C GLU A 30 7.61 8.77 7.70
N ARG A 31 7.41 9.95 7.10
CA ARG A 31 7.77 11.25 7.71
C ARG A 31 6.86 11.62 8.88
N ILE A 32 5.54 11.53 8.71
CA ILE A 32 4.56 12.01 9.71
C ILE A 32 4.54 11.08 10.93
N TYR A 33 4.58 9.77 10.70
CA TYR A 33 4.42 8.77 11.76
C TYR A 33 5.75 8.18 12.24
N SER A 34 6.89 8.65 11.71
CA SER A 34 8.22 8.16 12.06
C SER A 34 8.32 6.63 11.92
N VAL A 35 7.91 6.13 10.76
CA VAL A 35 7.92 4.71 10.41
C VAL A 35 8.79 4.43 9.19
N THR A 36 9.15 3.17 9.00
CA THR A 36 9.80 2.65 7.80
C THR A 36 8.86 1.64 7.16
N ILE A 37 8.62 1.78 5.86
CA ILE A 37 7.74 0.88 5.09
C ILE A 37 8.59 -0.01 4.20
N HIS A 38 8.44 -1.32 4.36
CA HIS A 38 9.07 -2.31 3.49
C HIS A 38 7.99 -3.12 2.78
N ALA A 39 7.83 -2.88 1.47
CA ALA A 39 6.82 -3.52 0.63
C ALA A 39 7.47 -4.33 -0.49
N THR A 40 7.00 -5.56 -0.69
CA THR A 40 7.44 -6.49 -1.73
C THR A 40 6.22 -7.22 -2.31
N HIS A 41 6.45 -8.09 -3.30
CA HIS A 41 5.38 -8.95 -3.84
C HIS A 41 4.95 -10.07 -2.87
N THR A 42 5.70 -10.32 -1.79
CA THR A 42 5.38 -11.34 -0.78
C THR A 42 4.77 -10.76 0.50
N GLY A 43 4.81 -9.44 0.67
CA GLY A 43 4.19 -8.79 1.82
C GLY A 43 4.56 -7.32 1.97
N ILE A 44 4.05 -6.73 3.04
CA ILE A 44 4.38 -5.37 3.46
C ILE A 44 4.50 -5.34 4.98
N LYS A 45 5.47 -4.58 5.47
CA LYS A 45 5.74 -4.37 6.89
C LYS A 45 5.99 -2.89 7.15
N VAL A 46 5.37 -2.38 8.20
CA VAL A 46 5.55 -1.01 8.69
C VAL A 46 6.05 -1.08 10.12
N SER A 47 7.25 -0.58 10.34
CA SER A 47 7.92 -0.59 11.64
C SER A 47 8.31 0.80 12.08
N SER A 48 8.53 1.00 13.37
CA SER A 48 9.09 2.27 13.86
C SER A 48 10.45 2.53 13.21
N ALA A 49 10.68 3.78 12.81
CA ALA A 49 11.95 4.24 12.26
C ALA A 49 13.06 4.29 13.33
N THR A 50 12.69 4.42 14.61
CA THR A 50 13.64 4.51 15.74
C THR A 50 13.79 3.18 16.48
N ASN A 51 12.79 2.30 16.42
CA ASN A 51 12.85 0.96 17.00
C ASN A 51 12.22 -0.08 16.07
N HIS A 52 13.02 -0.67 15.19
CA HIS A 52 12.58 -1.65 14.20
C HIS A 52 11.96 -2.94 14.78
N ARG A 53 12.01 -3.16 16.11
CA ARG A 53 11.28 -4.25 16.77
C ARG A 53 9.78 -3.95 16.90
N VAL A 54 9.40 -2.67 16.92
CA VAL A 54 7.99 -2.25 16.96
C VAL A 54 7.44 -2.28 15.55
N THR A 55 6.42 -3.13 15.34
CA THR A 55 5.71 -3.26 14.06
C THR A 55 4.28 -2.76 14.24
N PHE A 56 3.88 -1.81 13.41
CA PHE A 56 2.54 -1.20 13.42
C PHE A 56 1.58 -1.92 12.47
N TYR A 57 2.11 -2.41 11.35
CA TYR A 57 1.35 -3.13 10.35
C TYR A 57 2.21 -4.21 9.70
N GLN A 58 1.63 -5.38 9.47
CA GLN A 58 2.24 -6.43 8.67
C GLN A 58 1.16 -7.21 7.94
N SER A 59 1.37 -7.45 6.65
CA SER A 59 0.57 -8.35 5.84
C SER A 59 1.48 -9.16 4.92
N GLY A 60 1.30 -10.48 4.89
CA GLY A 60 2.28 -11.36 4.26
C GLY A 60 3.62 -11.36 4.99
N ASP A 61 4.68 -11.77 4.27
CA ASP A 61 6.04 -11.79 4.80
C ASP A 61 7.02 -11.22 3.77
N PRO A 62 7.39 -9.93 3.90
CA PRO A 62 8.33 -9.33 2.97
C PRO A 62 9.76 -9.89 3.09
N ALA A 63 10.10 -10.58 4.19
CA ALA A 63 11.43 -11.18 4.36
C ALA A 63 11.66 -12.40 3.45
N ILE A 64 10.59 -13.00 2.93
CA ILE A 64 10.65 -14.15 2.01
C ILE A 64 11.07 -13.73 0.59
N ALA A 65 10.87 -12.46 0.22
CA ALA A 65 11.24 -11.96 -1.09
C ALA A 65 12.77 -12.00 -1.26
N LYS A 66 13.28 -13.05 -1.92
CA LYS A 66 14.72 -13.23 -2.21
C LYS A 66 15.29 -12.09 -3.06
N HIS A 67 14.42 -11.39 -3.80
CA HIS A 67 14.71 -10.15 -4.52
C HIS A 67 13.57 -9.16 -4.23
N GLY A 68 13.91 -7.92 -3.88
CA GLY A 68 12.93 -6.89 -3.51
C GLY A 68 12.05 -6.41 -4.66
N GLU A 69 12.41 -6.74 -5.91
CA GLU A 69 11.67 -6.34 -7.10
C GLU A 69 10.72 -7.46 -7.55
N ALA A 70 9.46 -7.10 -7.76
CA ALA A 70 8.47 -7.97 -8.39
C ALA A 70 8.84 -8.26 -9.85
N ARG A 71 9.01 -9.54 -10.20
CA ARG A 71 9.31 -10.04 -11.53
C ARG A 71 8.05 -10.66 -12.14
N GLY A 72 7.56 -10.07 -13.23
CA GLY A 72 6.38 -10.55 -13.93
C GLY A 72 5.05 -10.02 -13.40
N ALA A 73 3.99 -10.29 -14.15
CA ALA A 73 2.67 -9.70 -13.93
C ALA A 73 2.04 -10.13 -12.60
N ASP A 74 2.24 -11.39 -12.19
CA ASP A 74 1.66 -11.95 -10.98
C ASP A 74 2.28 -11.34 -9.72
N GLU A 75 3.60 -11.22 -9.67
CA GLU A 75 4.30 -10.58 -8.55
C GLU A 75 3.94 -9.09 -8.45
N CYS A 76 3.81 -8.39 -9.59
CA CYS A 76 3.36 -7.00 -9.60
C CYS A 76 1.93 -6.87 -9.06
N THR A 77 1.06 -7.82 -9.41
CA THR A 77 -0.33 -7.84 -8.95
C THR A 77 -0.41 -8.13 -7.44
N ALA A 78 0.38 -9.09 -6.96
CA ALA A 78 0.48 -9.38 -5.53
C ALA A 78 0.99 -8.17 -4.73
N MET A 79 2.05 -7.50 -5.21
CA MET A 79 2.57 -6.28 -4.58
C MET A 79 1.52 -5.17 -4.51
N ARG A 80 0.77 -4.93 -5.60
CA ARG A 80 -0.34 -3.95 -5.61
C ARG A 80 -1.42 -4.29 -4.59
N MET A 81 -1.77 -5.56 -4.45
CA MET A 81 -2.75 -6.00 -3.47
C MET A 81 -2.31 -5.73 -2.02
N TYR A 82 -1.02 -5.96 -1.71
CA TYR A 82 -0.49 -5.60 -0.39
C TYR A 82 -0.48 -4.10 -0.15
N ILE A 83 -0.11 -3.30 -1.16
CA ILE A 83 -0.14 -1.83 -1.07
C ILE A 83 -1.57 -1.32 -0.85
N VAL A 84 -2.56 -1.82 -1.58
CA VAL A 84 -3.97 -1.42 -1.41
C VAL A 84 -4.50 -1.76 -0.03
N LYS A 85 -4.23 -2.97 0.46
CA LYS A 85 -4.61 -3.36 1.84
C LYS A 85 -3.97 -2.46 2.89
N PHE A 86 -2.72 -2.08 2.67
CA PHE A 86 -2.03 -1.16 3.56
C PHE A 86 -2.63 0.24 3.52
N LEU A 87 -2.91 0.79 2.34
CA LEU A 87 -3.49 2.13 2.18
C LEU A 87 -4.88 2.21 2.81
N ASP A 88 -5.71 1.18 2.67
CA ASP A 88 -7.01 1.07 3.33
C ASP A 88 -6.88 1.09 4.86
N TRP A 89 -5.90 0.34 5.41
CA TRP A 89 -5.59 0.39 6.84
C TRP A 89 -5.06 1.77 7.29
N ALA A 90 -4.18 2.37 6.47
CA ALA A 90 -3.54 3.66 6.76
C ALA A 90 -4.57 4.80 6.78
N MET A 91 -5.62 4.76 5.96
CA MET A 91 -6.73 5.72 6.02
C MET A 91 -7.36 5.83 7.40
N THR A 92 -7.33 4.76 8.21
CA THR A 92 -7.91 4.76 9.56
C THR A 92 -6.85 5.00 10.63
N ASN A 93 -5.65 4.42 10.48
CA ASN A 93 -4.64 4.35 11.54
C ASN A 93 -3.50 5.37 11.39
N MET A 94 -3.22 5.79 10.16
CA MET A 94 -2.17 6.74 9.79
C MET A 94 -2.68 7.73 8.72
N PRO A 95 -3.80 8.44 8.98
CA PRO A 95 -4.45 9.27 7.96
C PRO A 95 -3.60 10.49 7.59
N CYS A 96 -3.24 10.61 6.30
CA CYS A 96 -2.70 11.83 5.75
C CYS A 96 -3.31 12.15 4.36
N PRO A 97 -3.29 13.43 3.93
CA PRO A 97 -3.88 13.85 2.65
C PRO A 97 -3.36 13.06 1.45
N GLU A 98 -2.08 12.70 1.45
CA GLU A 98 -1.44 11.94 0.37
C GLU A 98 -2.00 10.52 0.27
N VAL A 99 -2.29 9.87 1.40
CA VAL A 99 -2.95 8.54 1.41
C VAL A 99 -4.37 8.65 0.88
N GLN A 100 -5.11 9.67 1.30
CA GLN A 100 -6.48 9.89 0.83
C GLN A 100 -6.53 10.12 -0.68
N ASN A 101 -5.62 10.92 -1.24
CA ASN A 101 -5.55 11.17 -2.68
C ASN A 101 -5.30 9.87 -3.47
N VAL A 102 -4.33 9.06 -3.03
CA VAL A 102 -4.04 7.77 -3.67
C VAL A 102 -5.23 6.81 -3.55
N VAL A 103 -5.89 6.75 -2.40
CA VAL A 103 -7.07 5.89 -2.21
C VAL A 103 -8.22 6.30 -3.14
N VAL A 104 -8.48 7.60 -3.30
CA VAL A 104 -9.48 8.13 -4.22
C VAL A 104 -9.12 7.80 -5.68
N GLU A 105 -7.87 8.01 -6.07
CA GLU A 105 -7.36 7.70 -7.41
C GLU A 105 -7.51 6.20 -7.72
N VAL A 106 -7.10 5.34 -6.79
CA VAL A 106 -7.21 3.87 -6.91
C VAL A 106 -8.67 3.42 -6.91
N ALA A 107 -9.56 4.06 -6.15
CA ALA A 107 -10.99 3.76 -6.18
C ALA A 107 -11.68 4.25 -7.48
N GLY A 108 -10.99 4.99 -8.34
CA GLY A 108 -11.53 5.53 -9.59
C GLY A 108 -12.33 6.83 -9.40
N GLY A 109 -12.12 7.54 -8.29
CA GLY A 109 -12.65 8.88 -8.08
C GLY A 109 -12.00 9.86 -9.05
N ARG A 110 -12.81 10.54 -9.85
CA ARG A 110 -12.35 11.71 -10.62
C ARG A 110 -12.16 12.88 -9.65
N HIS A 111 -11.01 13.54 -9.73
CA HIS A 111 -10.86 14.91 -9.26
C HIS A 111 -11.79 15.85 -10.04
#